data_AF-Q9PTP1-F1
#
_entry.id   AF-Q9PTP1-F1
#
_cell.length_a   1.000
_cell.length_b   1.000
_cell.length_c   1.000
_cell.angle_alpha   90.00
_cell.angle_beta   90.00
_cell.angle_gamma   90.00
#
_symmetry.space_group_name_H-M   'P 1'
#
loop_
_entity.id
_entity.type
_entity.pdbx_description
1 polymer ?
#
loop_
_entity_poly.entity_id
_entity_poly.type
_entity_poly.pdbx_seq_one_letter_code
_entity_poly.pdbx_strand_id
1 'polypeptide(L)'
;MFEARLVQGSILKKVLEALKDLITEACWDVSSSGISLQSMDSSHVSLVQLTLRSDGFDSYRCDRNLAMGVNLSSMSKILKCAGNEDIITLRAEDNADALALVFETLNQEKVSDYEMKLMDLDVEQLGIPEQEYSCVVKMPSGEFARICRDLSQIGDAVMISCAKDGVKFSASGELGTGNIKLSQTSNVDKEDEAVTIEMNEPVQLIFALNYLNFFTKATPLSKTVTLSMSADIPLVVEYKIADMGHVKYYLAPKIDEESS
;
A
#
# COMPACT_ATOMS: atom_id res chain seq x y z
N MET A 1 -20.31 -8.16 17.55
CA MET A 1 -20.59 -7.10 16.57
C MET A 1 -19.30 -6.37 16.23
N PHE A 2 -19.16 -5.95 14.97
CA PHE A 2 -18.11 -5.04 14.51
C PHE A 2 -18.70 -3.69 14.10
N GLU A 3 -18.08 -2.60 14.56
CA GLU A 3 -18.35 -1.23 14.14
C GLU A 3 -17.05 -0.41 14.15
N ALA A 4 -16.73 0.25 13.04
CA ALA A 4 -15.59 1.15 12.93
C ALA A 4 -15.98 2.45 12.23
N ARG A 5 -15.79 3.58 12.91
CA ARG A 5 -16.13 4.92 12.42
C ARG A 5 -14.89 5.73 12.09
N LEU A 6 -14.77 6.14 10.84
CA LEU A 6 -13.64 6.92 10.32
C LEU A 6 -14.10 8.31 9.91
N VAL A 7 -13.67 9.34 10.67
CA VAL A 7 -14.02 10.74 10.40
C VAL A 7 -13.50 11.21 9.04
N GLN A 8 -12.27 10.83 8.69
CA GLN A 8 -11.70 11.11 7.37
C GLN A 8 -11.96 9.94 6.41
N GLY A 9 -13.22 9.76 6.00
CA GLY A 9 -13.65 8.64 5.16
C GLY A 9 -12.87 8.50 3.83
N SER A 10 -12.32 9.60 3.31
CA SER A 10 -11.47 9.58 2.11
C SER A 10 -10.21 8.71 2.25
N ILE A 11 -9.73 8.43 3.46
CA ILE A 11 -8.62 7.49 3.68
C ILE A 11 -9.00 6.11 3.15
N LEU A 12 -10.19 5.60 3.47
CA LEU A 12 -10.64 4.28 3.01
C LEU A 12 -10.78 4.24 1.49
N LYS A 13 -11.27 5.32 0.86
CA LYS A 13 -11.31 5.46 -0.60
C LYS A 13 -9.91 5.31 -1.21
N LYS A 14 -8.92 6.01 -0.65
CA LYS A 14 -7.52 5.96 -1.12
C LYS A 14 -6.89 4.58 -0.89
N VAL A 15 -7.18 3.91 0.22
CA VAL A 15 -6.73 2.54 0.48
C VAL A 15 -7.25 1.61 -0.60
N LEU A 16 -8.56 1.64 -0.91
CA LEU A 16 -9.13 0.77 -1.94
C LEU A 16 -8.54 1.06 -3.33
N GLU A 17 -8.31 2.32 -3.69
CA GLU A 17 -7.65 2.68 -4.95
C GLU A 17 -6.20 2.17 -5.04
N ALA A 18 -5.51 2.06 -3.90
CA ALA A 18 -4.14 1.55 -3.83
C ALA A 18 -4.06 0.02 -4.01
N LEU A 19 -5.11 -0.72 -3.64
CA LEU A 19 -5.10 -2.18 -3.60
C LEU A 19 -5.79 -2.84 -4.81
N LYS A 20 -6.92 -2.28 -5.27
CA LYS A 20 -7.87 -2.97 -6.16
C LYS A 20 -7.33 -3.41 -7.53
N ASP A 21 -6.23 -2.81 -7.98
CA ASP A 21 -5.62 -3.12 -9.28
C ASP A 21 -4.50 -4.16 -9.16
N LEU A 22 -4.09 -4.49 -7.93
CA LEU A 22 -3.15 -5.57 -7.62
C LEU A 22 -3.90 -6.85 -7.22
N ILE A 23 -5.00 -6.70 -6.48
CA ILE A 23 -5.80 -7.80 -5.93
C ILE A 23 -7.29 -7.56 -6.16
N THR A 24 -8.02 -8.60 -6.59
CA THR A 24 -9.45 -8.49 -6.92
C THR A 24 -10.32 -8.73 -5.69
N GLU A 25 -9.98 -9.77 -4.92
CA GLU A 25 -10.70 -10.24 -3.73
C GLU A 25 -9.70 -10.47 -2.61
N ALA A 26 -10.08 -10.13 -1.39
CA ALA A 26 -9.24 -10.33 -0.22
C ALA A 26 -10.07 -10.43 1.05
N CYS A 27 -9.54 -11.12 2.05
CA CYS A 27 -10.09 -11.15 3.39
C CYS A 27 -9.64 -9.90 4.17
N TRP A 28 -10.60 -9.17 4.72
CA TRP A 28 -10.38 -8.13 5.71
C TRP A 28 -10.53 -8.78 7.09
N ASP A 29 -9.40 -9.01 7.75
CA ASP A 29 -9.33 -9.55 9.09
C ASP A 29 -9.54 -8.43 10.11
N VAL A 30 -10.62 -8.53 10.86
CA VAL A 30 -11.02 -7.56 11.86
C VAL A 30 -10.84 -8.16 13.24
N SER A 31 -10.13 -7.45 14.10
CA SER A 31 -9.95 -7.82 15.51
C SER A 31 -10.02 -6.59 16.41
N SER A 32 -9.82 -6.77 17.72
CA SER A 32 -9.74 -5.65 18.67
C SER A 32 -8.57 -4.68 18.42
N SER A 33 -7.51 -5.13 17.74
CA SER A 33 -6.35 -4.28 17.42
C SER A 33 -6.57 -3.40 16.18
N GLY A 34 -7.57 -3.72 15.36
CA GLY A 34 -7.84 -3.02 14.11
C GLY A 34 -8.23 -3.96 12.97
N ILE A 35 -8.10 -3.42 11.76
CA ILE A 35 -8.39 -4.09 10.50
C ILE A 35 -7.07 -4.36 9.78
N SER A 36 -6.85 -5.59 9.34
CA SER A 36 -5.73 -6.00 8.53
C SER A 36 -6.18 -6.72 7.27
N LEU A 37 -5.35 -6.68 6.24
CA LEU A 37 -5.53 -7.48 5.02
C LEU A 37 -4.15 -7.91 4.56
N GLN A 38 -4.03 -9.18 4.16
CA GLN A 38 -2.86 -9.70 3.50
C GLN A 38 -3.30 -10.54 2.30
N SER A 39 -2.71 -10.28 1.12
CA SER A 39 -3.06 -11.02 -0.09
C SER A 39 -1.96 -10.95 -1.13
N MET A 40 -1.74 -12.05 -1.84
CA MET A 40 -0.87 -12.10 -3.02
C MET A 40 -1.65 -11.68 -4.27
N ASP A 41 -0.95 -11.12 -5.24
CA ASP A 41 -1.51 -10.95 -6.57
C ASP A 41 -1.68 -12.31 -7.29
N SER A 42 -2.43 -12.34 -8.39
CA SER A 42 -2.73 -13.59 -9.13
C SER A 42 -1.50 -14.30 -9.71
N SER A 43 -0.37 -13.60 -9.86
CA SER A 43 0.88 -14.19 -10.34
C SER A 43 1.82 -14.66 -9.22
N HIS A 44 1.46 -14.44 -7.94
CA HIS A 44 2.29 -14.75 -6.77
C HIS A 44 3.68 -14.08 -6.79
N VAL A 45 3.79 -12.91 -7.43
CA VAL A 45 5.03 -12.12 -7.53
C VAL A 45 5.06 -10.98 -6.52
N SER A 46 3.88 -10.50 -6.12
CA SER A 46 3.69 -9.42 -5.17
C SER A 46 2.77 -9.81 -4.03
N LEU A 47 3.11 -9.39 -2.82
CA LEU A 47 2.25 -9.45 -1.63
C LEU A 47 1.86 -8.03 -1.24
N VAL A 48 0.62 -7.83 -0.80
CA VAL A 48 0.22 -6.60 -0.12
C VAL A 48 -0.21 -6.89 1.31
N GLN A 49 0.21 -6.02 2.22
CA GLN A 49 -0.18 -6.01 3.62
C GLN A 49 -0.72 -4.63 3.99
N LEU A 50 -1.98 -4.58 4.40
CA LEU A 50 -2.64 -3.39 4.96
C LEU A 50 -2.79 -3.57 6.46
N THR A 51 -2.50 -2.52 7.22
CA THR A 51 -2.84 -2.43 8.64
C THR A 51 -3.52 -1.10 8.91
N LEU A 52 -4.69 -1.13 9.55
CA LEU A 52 -5.41 0.02 10.09
C LEU A 52 -5.69 -0.25 11.57
N ARG A 53 -4.96 0.42 12.47
CA ARG A 53 -5.09 0.21 13.90
C ARG A 53 -6.38 0.82 14.44
N SER A 54 -6.92 0.20 15.50
CA SER A 54 -8.19 0.62 16.12
C SER A 54 -8.16 2.03 16.72
N ASP A 55 -6.99 2.48 17.18
CA ASP A 55 -6.76 3.85 17.71
C ASP A 55 -6.82 4.95 16.64
N GLY A 56 -6.81 4.58 15.36
CA GLY A 56 -6.97 5.50 14.24
C GLY A 56 -8.41 5.83 13.86
N PHE A 57 -9.39 5.13 14.47
CA PHE A 57 -10.81 5.36 14.26
C PHE A 57 -11.37 6.21 15.40
N ASP A 58 -12.42 7.00 15.11
CA ASP A 58 -13.09 7.82 16.12
C ASP A 58 -13.87 6.95 17.12
N SER A 59 -14.53 5.92 16.61
CA SER A 59 -15.04 4.81 17.42
C SER A 59 -14.67 3.49 16.76
N TYR A 60 -14.30 2.52 17.58
CA TYR A 60 -13.94 1.18 17.12
C TYR A 60 -14.42 0.14 18.12
N ARG A 61 -15.19 -0.84 17.65
CA ARG A 61 -15.67 -1.98 18.43
C ARG A 61 -15.58 -3.24 17.59
N CYS A 62 -14.97 -4.27 18.15
CA CYS A 62 -14.91 -5.60 17.55
C CYS A 62 -15.04 -6.63 18.67
N ASP A 63 -16.25 -7.17 18.85
CA ASP A 63 -16.52 -8.09 19.97
C ASP A 63 -15.92 -9.48 19.76
N ARG A 64 -15.76 -9.90 18.50
CA ARG A 64 -15.18 -11.17 18.06
C ARG A 64 -14.37 -10.93 16.81
N ASN A 65 -13.35 -11.74 16.57
CA ASN A 65 -12.60 -11.66 15.33
C ASN A 65 -13.51 -12.03 14.15
N LEU A 66 -13.45 -11.25 13.07
CA LEU A 66 -14.22 -11.48 11.86
C LEU A 66 -13.29 -11.51 10.66
N ALA A 67 -13.54 -12.45 9.76
CA ALA A 67 -12.90 -12.56 8.46
C ALA A 67 -13.94 -12.17 7.41
N MET A 68 -13.78 -11.01 6.78
CA MET A 68 -14.73 -10.51 5.80
C MET A 68 -14.14 -10.62 4.40
N GLY A 69 -14.58 -11.59 3.60
CA GLY A 69 -14.19 -11.68 2.21
C GLY A 69 -14.89 -10.61 1.38
N VAL A 70 -14.11 -9.80 0.68
CA VAL A 70 -14.58 -8.60 -0.01
C VAL A 70 -14.04 -8.55 -1.43
N ASN A 71 -14.91 -8.31 -2.41
CA ASN A 71 -14.49 -7.89 -3.75
C ASN A 71 -14.12 -6.40 -3.73
N LEU A 72 -12.85 -6.09 -3.91
CA LEU A 72 -12.32 -4.72 -3.74
C LEU A 72 -12.86 -3.77 -4.81
N SER A 73 -13.15 -4.27 -6.02
CA SER A 73 -13.74 -3.46 -7.09
C SER A 73 -15.17 -3.03 -6.75
N SER A 74 -15.95 -3.92 -6.15
CA SER A 74 -17.32 -3.64 -5.68
C SER A 74 -17.30 -2.67 -4.50
N MET A 75 -16.43 -2.89 -3.52
CA MET A 75 -16.27 -1.97 -2.39
C MET A 75 -15.84 -0.57 -2.86
N SER A 76 -14.87 -0.47 -3.78
CA SER A 76 -14.44 0.80 -4.38
C SER A 76 -15.60 1.53 -5.07
N LYS A 77 -16.48 0.82 -5.79
CA LYS A 77 -17.68 1.42 -6.41
C LYS A 77 -18.64 2.01 -5.38
N ILE A 78 -18.88 1.33 -4.26
CA ILE A 78 -19.75 1.83 -3.20
C ILE A 78 -19.12 3.04 -2.50
N LEU A 79 -17.82 2.97 -2.18
CA LEU A 79 -17.08 4.07 -1.54
C LEU A 79 -16.99 5.33 -2.41
N LYS A 80 -17.16 5.23 -3.74
CA LYS A 80 -17.27 6.40 -4.63
C LYS A 80 -18.55 7.21 -4.39
N CYS A 81 -19.57 6.63 -3.76
CA CYS A 81 -20.79 7.35 -3.38
C CYS A 81 -20.58 8.27 -2.17
N ALA A 82 -19.54 8.05 -1.37
CA ALA A 82 -19.16 8.93 -0.26
C ALA A 82 -18.46 10.20 -0.78
N GLY A 83 -18.80 11.35 -0.21
CA GLY A 83 -18.04 12.58 -0.33
C GLY A 83 -16.60 12.42 0.19
N ASN A 84 -15.72 13.34 -0.17
CA ASN A 84 -14.33 13.29 0.32
C ASN A 84 -14.20 13.69 1.80
N GLU A 85 -15.16 14.46 2.30
CA GLU A 85 -15.25 14.93 3.69
C GLU A 85 -16.27 14.11 4.51
N ASP A 86 -16.90 13.10 3.92
CA ASP A 86 -17.88 12.28 4.62
C ASP A 86 -17.19 11.39 5.66
N ILE A 87 -17.85 11.25 6.81
CA ILE A 87 -17.56 10.18 7.77
C ILE A 87 -18.02 8.87 7.16
N ILE A 88 -17.21 7.82 7.30
CA ILE A 88 -17.57 6.46 6.89
C ILE A 88 -17.60 5.56 8.11
N THR A 89 -18.72 4.87 8.31
CA THR A 89 -18.89 3.85 9.34
C THR A 89 -19.08 2.48 8.69
N LEU A 90 -18.24 1.51 9.08
CA LEU A 90 -18.33 0.11 8.68
C LEU A 90 -19.02 -0.69 9.79
N ARG A 91 -19.99 -1.53 9.46
CA ARG A 91 -20.72 -2.37 10.42
C ARG A 91 -20.95 -3.79 9.91
N ALA A 92 -20.72 -4.77 10.77
CA ALA A 92 -21.01 -6.17 10.50
C ALA A 92 -21.45 -6.91 11.78
N GLU A 93 -22.35 -7.86 11.64
CA GLU A 93 -22.69 -8.82 12.69
C GLU A 93 -21.61 -9.92 12.83
N ASP A 94 -21.68 -10.73 13.90
CA ASP A 94 -20.65 -11.75 14.15
C ASP A 94 -20.61 -12.88 13.11
N ASN A 95 -21.73 -13.14 12.44
CA ASN A 95 -21.86 -14.12 11.36
C ASN A 95 -22.39 -13.43 10.10
N ALA A 96 -21.80 -12.27 9.78
CA ALA A 96 -22.29 -11.41 8.70
C ALA A 96 -22.19 -12.07 7.32
N ASP A 97 -23.29 -12.04 6.58
CA ASP A 97 -23.34 -12.27 5.12
C ASP A 97 -23.22 -10.96 4.33
N ALA A 98 -23.25 -9.82 5.04
CA ALA A 98 -23.14 -8.49 4.47
C ALA A 98 -22.38 -7.51 5.36
N LEU A 99 -21.66 -6.57 4.71
CA LEU A 99 -21.04 -5.42 5.34
C LEU A 99 -21.90 -4.19 5.05
N ALA A 100 -22.34 -3.51 6.11
CA ALA A 100 -23.02 -2.23 6.01
C ALA A 100 -22.00 -1.08 6.00
N LEU A 101 -22.21 -0.13 5.09
CA LEU A 101 -21.42 1.10 4.94
C LEU A 101 -22.35 2.30 5.09
N VAL A 102 -22.13 3.10 6.14
CA VAL A 102 -22.90 4.31 6.41
C VAL A 102 -22.03 5.54 6.14
N PHE A 103 -22.50 6.44 5.29
CA PHE A 103 -21.81 7.69 4.96
C PHE A 103 -22.58 8.88 5.53
N GLU A 104 -21.90 9.72 6.29
CA GLU A 104 -22.50 10.88 6.95
C GLU A 104 -21.73 12.16 6.59
N THR A 105 -22.42 13.22 6.19
CA THR A 105 -21.78 14.53 6.02
C THR A 105 -21.35 15.09 7.38
N LEU A 106 -20.31 15.93 7.42
CA LEU A 106 -19.81 16.53 8.68
C LEU A 106 -20.89 17.29 9.47
N ASN A 107 -21.84 17.90 8.78
CA ASN A 107 -22.99 18.61 9.37
C ASN A 107 -24.19 17.69 9.69
N GLN A 108 -24.08 16.38 9.41
CA GLN A 108 -25.11 15.35 9.63
C GLN A 108 -26.43 15.58 8.88
N GLU A 109 -26.48 16.48 7.90
CA GLU A 109 -27.69 16.76 7.11
C GLU A 109 -28.02 15.64 6.12
N LYS A 110 -27.02 14.85 5.72
CA LYS A 110 -27.20 13.71 4.81
C LYS A 110 -26.56 12.47 5.41
N VAL A 111 -27.35 11.42 5.48
CA VAL A 111 -26.92 10.05 5.79
C VAL A 111 -27.22 9.18 4.57
N SER A 112 -26.33 8.27 4.23
CA SER A 112 -26.53 7.30 3.15
C SER A 112 -26.05 5.93 3.58
N ASP A 113 -26.97 4.98 3.56
CA ASP A 113 -26.73 3.59 3.96
C ASP A 113 -26.61 2.71 2.72
N TYR A 114 -25.53 1.92 2.68
CA TYR A 114 -25.27 0.92 1.66
C TYR A 114 -24.98 -0.41 2.33
N GLU A 115 -25.26 -1.49 1.61
CA GLU A 115 -24.96 -2.84 2.04
C GLU A 115 -24.27 -3.58 0.90
N MET A 116 -23.22 -4.33 1.22
CA MET A 116 -22.54 -5.19 0.27
C MET A 116 -22.46 -6.62 0.78
N LYS A 117 -22.70 -7.58 -0.12
CA LYS A 117 -22.55 -9.00 0.22
C LYS A 117 -21.08 -9.32 0.47
N LEU A 118 -20.85 -10.07 1.54
CA LEU A 118 -19.58 -10.71 1.83
C LEU A 118 -19.50 -12.05 1.07
N MET A 119 -18.29 -12.58 1.00
CA MET A 119 -18.02 -13.89 0.41
C MET A 119 -17.09 -14.69 1.32
N ASP A 120 -17.20 -16.00 1.24
CA ASP A 120 -16.27 -16.89 1.91
C ASP A 120 -15.00 -16.99 1.06
N LEU A 121 -13.87 -16.58 1.63
CA LEU A 121 -12.55 -16.70 1.01
C LEU A 121 -11.69 -17.60 1.87
N ASP A 122 -11.08 -18.60 1.25
CA ASP A 122 -10.02 -19.40 1.87
C ASP A 122 -8.69 -18.67 1.65
N VAL A 123 -8.24 -17.94 2.68
CA VAL A 123 -7.03 -17.11 2.61
C VAL A 123 -5.94 -17.69 3.49
N GLU A 124 -4.85 -18.10 2.87
CA GLU A 124 -3.63 -18.50 3.57
C GLU A 124 -2.87 -17.24 4.00
N GLN A 125 -2.72 -17.03 5.30
CA GLN A 125 -1.86 -15.98 5.84
C GLN A 125 -0.40 -16.44 5.79
N LEU A 126 0.44 -15.65 5.14
CA LEU A 126 1.88 -15.83 5.11
C LEU A 126 2.52 -15.15 6.32
N GLY A 127 3.36 -15.88 7.05
CA GLY A 127 4.22 -15.32 8.08
C GLY A 127 5.31 -14.46 7.45
N ILE A 128 5.26 -13.15 7.68
CA ILE A 128 6.31 -12.22 7.25
C ILE A 128 7.34 -12.10 8.39
N PRO A 129 8.58 -12.58 8.21
CA PRO A 129 9.59 -12.50 9.26
C PRO A 129 10.02 -11.05 9.52
N GLU A 130 10.37 -10.76 10.78
CA GLU A 130 11.15 -9.55 11.09
C GLU A 130 12.55 -9.72 10.48
N GLN A 131 12.97 -8.75 9.69
CA GLN A 131 14.26 -8.79 9.01
C GLN A 131 14.89 -7.39 8.94
N GLU A 132 16.20 -7.34 9.10
CA GLU A 132 16.99 -6.13 8.89
C GLU A 132 17.28 -5.97 7.40
N TYR A 133 17.13 -4.74 6.90
CA TYR A 133 17.40 -4.43 5.51
C TYR A 133 18.79 -3.82 5.35
N SER A 134 19.50 -4.20 4.29
CA SER A 134 20.82 -3.65 3.95
C SER A 134 20.72 -2.17 3.58
N CYS A 135 19.61 -1.76 2.98
CA CYS A 135 19.31 -0.39 2.59
C CYS A 135 17.87 -0.02 2.95
N VAL A 136 17.66 1.14 3.56
CA VAL A 136 16.35 1.77 3.75
C VAL A 136 16.39 3.18 3.18
N VAL A 137 15.55 3.44 2.17
CA VAL A 137 15.48 4.71 1.45
C VAL A 137 14.09 5.32 1.63
N LYS A 138 13.99 6.48 2.28
CA LYS A 138 12.76 7.27 2.36
C LYS A 138 12.88 8.47 1.43
N MET A 139 11.83 8.74 0.66
CA MET A 139 11.78 9.86 -0.29
C MET A 139 10.35 10.39 -0.47
N PRO A 140 10.16 11.54 -1.13
CA PRO A 140 8.82 12.02 -1.48
C PRO A 140 8.09 11.00 -2.38
N SER A 141 6.87 10.63 -2.01
CA SER A 141 6.08 9.62 -2.73
C SER A 141 5.72 10.06 -4.16
N GLY A 142 5.56 11.37 -4.37
CA GLY A 142 5.35 11.96 -5.69
C GLY A 142 6.56 11.80 -6.62
N GLU A 143 7.78 11.89 -6.07
CA GLU A 143 9.02 11.70 -6.83
C GLU A 143 9.19 10.24 -7.22
N PHE A 144 8.98 9.31 -6.29
CA PHE A 144 9.00 7.87 -6.60
C PHE A 144 7.98 7.49 -7.68
N ALA A 145 6.74 8.01 -7.59
CA ALA A 145 5.71 7.78 -8.59
C ALA A 145 6.09 8.33 -9.98
N ARG A 146 6.76 9.48 -10.02
CA ARG A 146 7.28 10.05 -11.26
C ARG A 146 8.40 9.19 -11.84
N ILE A 147 9.37 8.78 -11.03
CA ILE A 147 10.47 7.90 -11.44
C ILE A 147 9.94 6.61 -12.08
N CYS A 148 8.99 5.93 -11.44
CA CYS A 148 8.41 4.69 -11.97
C CYS A 148 7.72 4.93 -13.32
N ARG A 149 6.90 5.98 -13.43
CA ARG A 149 6.18 6.33 -14.65
C ARG A 149 7.14 6.68 -15.80
N ASP A 150 8.14 7.51 -15.53
CA ASP A 150 9.08 8.00 -16.52
C ASP A 150 9.96 6.84 -17.05
N LEU A 151 10.48 5.98 -16.16
CA LEU A 151 11.29 4.83 -16.55
C LEU A 151 10.48 3.74 -17.28
N SER A 152 9.17 3.65 -17.02
CA SER A 152 8.28 2.74 -17.76
C SER A 152 8.05 3.16 -19.21
N GLN A 153 8.41 4.39 -19.58
CA GLN A 153 8.47 4.79 -21.00
C GLN A 153 9.73 4.28 -21.69
N ILE A 154 10.75 3.84 -20.93
CA ILE A 154 12.04 3.39 -21.46
C ILE A 154 12.11 1.87 -21.55
N GLY A 155 11.66 1.14 -20.52
CA GLY A 155 11.66 -0.32 -20.49
C GLY A 155 10.76 -0.90 -19.39
N ASP A 156 10.64 -2.22 -19.37
CA ASP A 156 9.69 -2.94 -18.49
C ASP A 156 10.25 -3.27 -17.09
N ALA A 157 11.54 -3.02 -16.87
CA ALA A 157 12.21 -3.28 -15.61
C ALA A 157 13.07 -2.10 -15.17
N VAL A 158 13.21 -1.94 -13.86
CA VAL A 158 14.10 -0.97 -13.24
C VAL A 158 15.12 -1.68 -12.38
N MET A 159 16.38 -1.36 -12.59
CA MET A 159 17.46 -1.65 -11.67
C MET A 159 17.53 -0.55 -10.62
N ILE A 160 17.33 -0.93 -9.35
CA ILE A 160 17.47 -0.05 -8.20
C ILE A 160 18.79 -0.39 -7.52
N SER A 161 19.73 0.55 -7.53
CA SER A 161 21.03 0.41 -6.88
C SER A 161 21.16 1.44 -5.76
N CYS A 162 21.48 1.00 -4.54
CA CYS A 162 21.78 1.88 -3.42
C CYS A 162 23.25 1.72 -3.04
N ALA A 163 23.99 2.84 -3.08
CA ALA A 163 25.41 2.91 -2.80
C ALA A 163 25.73 4.18 -1.99
N LYS A 164 27.01 4.37 -1.64
CA LYS A 164 27.46 5.51 -0.79
C LYS A 164 27.07 6.88 -1.33
N ASP A 165 26.92 7.01 -2.64
CA ASP A 165 26.67 8.26 -3.34
C ASP A 165 25.17 8.54 -3.59
N GLY A 166 24.29 7.61 -3.20
CA GLY A 166 22.84 7.75 -3.28
C GLY A 166 22.12 6.49 -3.77
N VAL A 167 20.83 6.67 -4.07
CA VAL A 167 20.01 5.65 -4.74
C VAL A 167 19.89 5.99 -6.23
N LYS A 168 20.05 5.00 -7.09
CA LYS A 168 19.98 5.11 -8.54
C LYS A 168 18.91 4.17 -9.10
N PHE A 169 18.07 4.70 -9.97
CA PHE A 169 17.06 3.98 -10.74
C PHE A 169 17.48 3.98 -12.20
N SER A 170 17.65 2.79 -12.79
CA SER A 170 18.11 2.64 -14.17
C SER A 170 17.17 1.72 -14.95
N ALA A 171 16.76 2.12 -16.15
CA ALA A 171 15.99 1.28 -17.06
C ALA A 171 16.64 1.29 -18.44
N SER A 172 16.49 0.18 -19.16
CA SER A 172 16.96 0.00 -20.54
C SER A 172 15.85 -0.66 -21.35
N GLY A 173 15.67 -0.23 -22.59
CA GLY A 173 14.75 -0.83 -23.54
C GLY A 173 15.00 -0.31 -24.96
N GLU A 174 14.06 -0.53 -25.88
CA GLU A 174 14.26 -0.26 -27.31
C GLU A 174 14.53 1.22 -27.61
N LEU A 175 13.92 2.14 -26.85
CA LEU A 175 14.08 3.58 -27.03
C LEU A 175 15.42 4.12 -26.48
N GLY A 176 16.14 3.33 -25.68
CA GLY A 176 17.41 3.71 -25.09
C GLY A 176 17.49 3.39 -23.60
N THR A 177 18.21 4.23 -22.85
CA THR A 177 18.44 4.05 -21.41
C THR A 177 17.99 5.30 -20.63
N GLY A 178 17.48 5.08 -19.41
CA GLY A 178 17.09 6.12 -18.47
C GLY A 178 17.81 5.90 -17.15
N ASN A 179 18.33 6.97 -16.55
CA ASN A 179 19.05 6.93 -15.28
C ASN A 179 18.63 8.11 -14.42
N ILE A 180 18.09 7.84 -13.23
CA ILE A 180 17.71 8.86 -12.25
C ILE A 180 18.45 8.55 -10.95
N LYS A 181 19.10 9.56 -10.38
CA LYS A 181 19.85 9.41 -9.12
C LYS A 181 19.35 10.42 -8.10
N LEU A 182 19.06 9.95 -6.90
CA LEU A 182 18.74 10.77 -5.74
C LEU A 182 19.86 10.62 -4.69
N SER A 183 20.33 11.74 -4.17
CA SER A 183 21.33 11.77 -3.09
C SER A 183 20.67 12.17 -1.78
N GLN A 184 21.30 11.79 -0.66
CA GLN A 184 20.89 12.22 0.68
C GLN A 184 20.71 13.74 0.72
N THR A 185 19.55 14.21 1.18
CA THR A 185 19.32 15.64 1.38
C THR A 185 19.86 16.06 2.74
N SER A 186 20.67 17.13 2.79
CA SER A 186 21.24 17.64 4.05
C SER A 186 20.36 18.69 4.73
N ASN A 187 19.73 19.58 3.96
CA ASN A 187 18.87 20.66 4.46
C ASN A 187 17.61 20.76 3.59
N VAL A 188 16.46 20.43 4.16
CA VAL A 188 15.14 20.72 3.58
C VAL A 188 14.26 21.35 4.66
N ASP A 189 13.42 22.31 4.27
CA ASP A 189 12.52 23.00 5.21
C ASP A 189 11.43 22.07 5.75
N LYS A 190 11.07 21.03 4.98
CA LYS A 190 10.06 20.06 5.35
C LYS A 190 10.58 18.63 5.20
N GLU A 191 10.38 17.82 6.23
CA GLU A 191 10.83 16.43 6.27
C GLU A 191 10.20 15.55 5.18
N ASP A 192 9.02 15.90 4.67
CA ASP A 192 8.31 15.21 3.59
C ASP A 192 8.90 15.48 2.19
N GLU A 193 9.81 16.45 2.09
CA GLU A 193 10.57 16.76 0.87
C GLU A 193 11.99 16.15 0.89
N ALA A 194 12.40 15.55 2.02
CA ALA A 194 13.73 14.96 2.20
C ALA A 194 13.90 13.61 1.48
N VAL A 195 15.14 13.32 1.09
CA VAL A 195 15.60 11.96 0.79
C VAL A 195 16.54 11.51 1.89
N THR A 196 16.18 10.44 2.60
CA THR A 196 17.02 9.82 3.63
C THR A 196 17.38 8.39 3.23
N ILE A 197 18.65 8.05 3.34
CA ILE A 197 19.26 6.80 2.92
C ILE A 197 20.05 6.26 4.10
N GLU A 198 19.59 5.15 4.67
CA GLU A 198 20.32 4.34 5.64
C GLU A 198 20.86 3.12 4.89
N MET A 199 22.18 2.99 4.84
CA MET A 199 22.84 1.93 4.08
C MET A 199 23.91 1.25 4.93
N ASN A 200 23.70 -0.03 5.21
CA ASN A 200 24.67 -0.93 5.85
C ASN A 200 25.56 -1.57 4.78
N GLU A 201 24.95 -2.10 3.72
CA GLU A 201 25.64 -2.75 2.60
C GLU A 201 25.05 -2.28 1.27
N PRO A 202 25.86 -2.12 0.21
CA PRO A 202 25.36 -1.75 -1.11
C PRO A 202 24.46 -2.85 -1.67
N VAL A 203 23.36 -2.47 -2.32
CA VAL A 203 22.38 -3.39 -2.91
C VAL A 203 22.10 -2.97 -4.34
N GLN A 204 21.95 -3.94 -5.24
CA GLN A 204 21.49 -3.74 -6.60
C GLN A 204 20.52 -4.86 -6.99
N LEU A 205 19.28 -4.50 -7.31
CA LEU A 205 18.21 -5.44 -7.64
C LEU A 205 17.40 -4.93 -8.82
N ILE A 206 16.80 -5.86 -9.57
CA ILE A 206 15.97 -5.54 -10.74
C ILE A 206 14.52 -5.88 -10.42
N PHE A 207 13.58 -4.98 -10.74
CA PHE A 207 12.15 -5.18 -10.48
C PHE A 207 11.32 -4.87 -11.73
N ALA A 208 10.18 -5.57 -11.88
CA ALA A 208 9.20 -5.25 -12.92
C ALA A 208 8.51 -3.91 -12.62
N LEU A 209 8.64 -2.95 -13.54
CA LEU A 209 8.10 -1.60 -13.38
C LEU A 209 6.57 -1.57 -13.33
N ASN A 210 5.89 -2.54 -13.94
CA ASN A 210 4.43 -2.64 -13.90
C ASN A 210 3.89 -2.72 -12.44
N TYR A 211 4.50 -3.56 -11.59
CA TYR A 211 4.11 -3.67 -10.18
C TYR A 211 4.41 -2.39 -9.41
N LEU A 212 5.58 -1.80 -9.63
CA LEU A 212 5.94 -0.54 -8.97
C LEU A 212 4.95 0.58 -9.34
N ASN A 213 4.50 0.66 -10.59
CA ASN A 213 3.45 1.58 -10.98
C ASN A 213 2.12 1.30 -10.26
N PHE A 214 1.74 0.03 -10.06
CA PHE A 214 0.58 -0.30 -9.22
C PHE A 214 0.76 0.19 -7.79
N PHE A 215 1.92 -0.02 -7.17
CA PHE A 215 2.20 0.43 -5.80
C PHE A 215 2.11 1.95 -5.66
N THR A 216 2.50 2.71 -6.69
CA THR A 216 2.42 4.18 -6.67
C THR A 216 0.99 4.72 -6.65
N LYS A 217 -0.03 3.87 -6.81
CA LYS A 217 -1.44 4.26 -6.55
C LYS A 217 -1.69 4.57 -5.07
N ALA A 218 -0.79 4.15 -4.17
CA ALA A 218 -0.78 4.53 -2.76
C ALA A 218 -0.24 5.94 -2.48
N THR A 219 0.38 6.63 -3.44
CA THR A 219 0.93 7.99 -3.26
C THR A 219 -0.03 8.98 -2.58
N PRO A 220 -1.35 8.98 -2.82
CA PRO A 220 -2.28 9.87 -2.09
C PRO A 220 -2.47 9.58 -0.59
N LEU A 221 -1.99 8.43 -0.08
CA LEU A 221 -2.05 8.04 1.34
C LEU A 221 -0.96 8.69 2.17
N SER A 222 0.23 8.86 1.59
CA SER A 222 1.42 9.36 2.29
C SER A 222 2.22 10.29 1.41
N LYS A 223 2.72 11.39 1.98
CA LYS A 223 3.64 12.30 1.28
C LYS A 223 5.03 11.70 1.05
N THR A 224 5.40 10.68 1.82
CA THR A 224 6.67 9.95 1.71
C THR A 224 6.44 8.47 1.46
N VAL A 225 7.36 7.83 0.75
CA VAL A 225 7.43 6.37 0.60
C VAL A 225 8.76 5.88 1.16
N THR A 226 8.77 4.69 1.76
CA THR A 226 9.99 4.01 2.22
C THR A 226 10.22 2.75 1.40
N LEU A 227 11.44 2.58 0.87
CA LEU A 227 11.91 1.41 0.15
C LEU A 227 12.92 0.68 1.02
N SER A 228 12.67 -0.59 1.33
CA SER A 228 13.59 -1.42 2.11
C SER A 228 14.09 -2.59 1.26
N MET A 229 15.41 -2.73 1.15
CA MET A 229 16.06 -3.63 0.20
C MET A 229 17.23 -4.38 0.84
N SER A 230 17.33 -5.69 0.55
CA SER A 230 18.55 -6.49 0.69
C SER A 230 18.62 -7.50 -0.45
N ALA A 231 19.79 -8.09 -0.68
CA ALA A 231 19.89 -9.26 -1.53
C ALA A 231 18.97 -10.39 -1.02
N ASP A 232 18.47 -11.21 -1.96
CA ASP A 232 17.72 -12.45 -1.69
C ASP A 232 16.38 -12.30 -0.94
N ILE A 233 15.90 -11.08 -0.70
CA ILE A 233 14.58 -10.80 -0.11
C ILE A 233 13.76 -9.88 -1.01
N PRO A 234 12.42 -9.95 -0.96
CA PRO A 234 11.55 -9.01 -1.67
C PRO A 234 11.82 -7.56 -1.27
N LEU A 235 11.74 -6.65 -2.24
CA LEU A 235 11.67 -5.20 -1.96
C LEU A 235 10.40 -4.91 -1.17
N VAL A 236 10.53 -4.13 -0.10
CA VAL A 236 9.37 -3.59 0.61
C VAL A 236 9.15 -2.13 0.24
N VAL A 237 7.95 -1.80 -0.22
CA VAL A 237 7.49 -0.44 -0.50
C VAL A 237 6.41 -0.08 0.49
N GLU A 238 6.70 0.82 1.42
CA GLU A 238 5.80 1.22 2.50
C GLU A 238 5.25 2.65 2.30
N TYR A 239 3.93 2.77 2.40
CA TYR A 239 3.20 4.03 2.54
C TYR A 239 2.48 4.04 3.87
N LYS A 240 2.79 5.03 4.73
CA LYS A 240 2.05 5.25 5.97
C LYS A 240 0.64 5.76 5.68
N ILE A 241 -0.31 5.43 6.53
CA ILE A 241 -1.67 5.95 6.47
C ILE A 241 -1.86 6.83 7.69
N ALA A 242 -1.57 8.12 7.53
CA ALA A 242 -1.48 9.07 8.66
C ALA A 242 -0.73 8.43 9.84
N ASP A 243 -1.29 8.52 11.05
CA ASP A 243 -0.78 7.83 12.22
C ASP A 243 -1.50 6.49 12.47
N MET A 244 -2.51 6.11 11.68
CA MET A 244 -3.36 4.95 11.95
C MET A 244 -2.84 3.63 11.38
N GLY A 245 -1.87 3.63 10.47
CA GLY A 245 -1.55 2.41 9.76
C GLY A 245 -0.55 2.54 8.64
N HIS A 246 -0.52 1.52 7.78
CA HIS A 246 0.35 1.47 6.61
C HIS A 246 -0.19 0.50 5.54
N VAL A 247 0.23 0.74 4.29
CA VAL A 247 0.24 -0.26 3.22
C VAL A 247 1.69 -0.61 2.92
N LYS A 248 2.02 -1.90 2.99
CA LYS A 248 3.30 -2.46 2.57
C LYS A 248 3.08 -3.35 1.36
N TYR A 249 3.87 -3.12 0.32
CA TYR A 249 3.97 -4.02 -0.82
C TYR A 249 5.30 -4.75 -0.78
N TYR A 250 5.29 -6.04 -1.05
CA TYR A 250 6.47 -6.87 -1.19
C TYR A 250 6.56 -7.30 -2.65
N LEU A 251 7.72 -7.11 -3.27
CA LEU A 251 7.93 -7.46 -4.68
C LEU A 251 9.19 -8.29 -4.84
N ALA A 252 9.04 -9.49 -5.40
CA ALA A 252 10.18 -10.34 -5.73
C ALA A 252 11.06 -9.67 -6.80
N PRO A 253 12.40 -9.70 -6.64
CA PRO A 253 13.30 -9.23 -7.69
C PRO A 253 13.23 -10.16 -8.92
N LYS A 254 13.50 -9.60 -10.10
CA LYS A 254 13.83 -10.40 -11.28
C LYS A 254 15.21 -11.00 -11.08
N ILE A 255 15.31 -12.31 -11.29
CA ILE A 255 16.60 -13.01 -11.36
C ILE A 255 17.16 -12.75 -12.75
N ASP A 256 18.39 -12.23 -12.83
CA ASP A 256 19.07 -12.06 -14.11
C ASP A 256 19.60 -13.43 -14.55
N GLU A 257 19.05 -13.99 -15.63
CA GLU A 257 19.43 -15.31 -16.15
C GLU A 257 20.92 -15.37 -16.54
N GLU A 258 21.59 -14.23 -16.74
CA GLU A 258 23.03 -14.15 -17.05
C GLU A 258 23.96 -14.27 -15.82
N SER A 259 23.41 -14.40 -14.62
CA SER A 259 24.18 -14.53 -13.37
C SER A 259 24.15 -15.92 -12.72
N SER A 260 23.73 -16.94 -13.48
CA SER A 260 23.83 -18.39 -13.16
C SER A 260 24.93 -19.07 -13.98
#